data_AF-A0A7C4N621-F1
#
_entry.id   AF-A0A7C4N621-F1
#
_cell.length_a   1.000
_cell.length_b   1.000
_cell.length_c   1.000
_cell.angle_alpha   90.00
_cell.angle_beta   90.00
_cell.angle_gamma   90.00
#
_symmetry.space_group_name_H-M   'P 1'
#
loop_
_entity.id
_entity.type
_entity.pdbx_description
1 polymer ?
#
loop_
_entity_poly.entity_id
_entity_poly.type
_entity_poly.pdbx_seq_one_letter_code
_entity_poly.pdbx_strand_id
1 'polypeptide(L)'
;MKESTFLNEFYNIAKKVIPKEFIIKTKSNILYELMLNDKLEIQIKEFKNPKRGNSAFQTDICIYELINDIELPRVVIEFKTDITTHDILTYSSKAGKHKNIYPYLRYGLLASEIDNIPGRFFIHNEHIDFFIAIKKYRNEDISKMIKELIENEIEISRTLEKIHFYDKKFDYYRNEIVFKNYK
;
A
#
# COMPACT_ATOMS: atom_id res chain seq x y z
N MET A 1 -8.42 1.98 -20.85
CA MET A 1 -8.17 0.61 -20.34
C MET A 1 -9.01 0.42 -19.08
N LYS A 2 -9.60 -0.76 -18.86
CA LYS A 2 -10.33 -1.01 -17.60
C LYS A 2 -9.31 -1.17 -16.47
N GLU A 3 -9.64 -0.68 -15.29
CA GLU A 3 -8.82 -0.76 -14.05
C GLU A 3 -8.22 -2.16 -13.83
N SER A 4 -9.02 -3.21 -14.09
CA SER A 4 -8.62 -4.61 -13.95
C SER A 4 -7.49 -5.05 -14.88
N THR A 5 -7.36 -4.46 -16.07
CA THR A 5 -6.30 -4.84 -17.03
C THR A 5 -4.94 -4.36 -16.53
N PHE A 6 -4.85 -3.11 -16.06
CA PHE A 6 -3.59 -2.56 -15.56
C PHE A 6 -3.16 -3.21 -14.25
N LEU A 7 -4.11 -3.48 -13.35
CA LEU A 7 -3.83 -4.22 -12.12
C LEU A 7 -3.16 -5.56 -12.42
N ASN A 8 -3.69 -6.32 -13.39
CA ASN A 8 -3.12 -7.61 -13.79
C ASN A 8 -1.71 -7.47 -14.38
N GLU A 9 -1.48 -6.44 -15.19
CA GLU A 9 -0.16 -6.13 -15.74
C GLU A 9 0.85 -5.84 -14.62
N PHE A 10 0.52 -4.90 -13.72
CA PHE A 10 1.33 -4.58 -12.56
C PHE A 10 1.62 -5.83 -11.74
N TYR A 11 0.60 -6.63 -11.42
CA TYR A 11 0.72 -7.86 -10.65
C TYR A 11 1.70 -8.85 -11.30
N ASN A 12 1.60 -9.05 -12.62
CA ASN A 12 2.47 -9.97 -13.35
C ASN A 12 3.92 -9.51 -13.38
N ILE A 13 4.15 -8.20 -13.49
CA ILE A 13 5.50 -7.62 -13.45
C ILE A 13 6.06 -7.70 -12.04
N ALA A 14 5.31 -7.22 -11.04
CA ALA A 14 5.67 -7.26 -9.63
C ALA A 14 6.04 -8.68 -9.18
N LYS A 15 5.22 -9.68 -9.52
CA LYS A 15 5.47 -11.09 -9.19
C LYS A 15 6.83 -11.61 -9.70
N LYS A 16 7.35 -11.07 -10.81
CA LYS A 16 8.65 -11.45 -11.36
C LYS A 16 9.83 -10.76 -10.67
N VAL A 17 9.61 -9.58 -10.09
CA VAL A 17 10.67 -8.73 -9.54
C VAL A 17 10.74 -8.75 -8.01
N ILE A 18 9.66 -9.14 -7.32
CA ILE A 18 9.67 -9.20 -5.85
C ILE A 18 10.68 -10.24 -5.32
N PRO A 19 11.36 -9.97 -4.20
CA PRO A 19 12.26 -10.96 -3.58
C PRO A 19 11.50 -12.21 -3.12
N LYS A 20 12.23 -13.33 -2.94
CA LYS A 20 11.63 -14.66 -2.69
C LYS A 20 10.88 -14.76 -1.37
N GLU A 21 11.26 -13.96 -0.37
CA GLU A 21 10.59 -13.91 0.92
C GLU A 21 9.28 -13.10 0.90
N PHE A 22 8.93 -12.50 -0.25
CA PHE A 22 7.69 -11.76 -0.43
C PHE A 22 6.70 -12.50 -1.30
N ILE A 23 5.43 -12.29 -1.01
CA ILE A 23 4.32 -12.72 -1.85
C ILE A 23 3.45 -11.52 -2.19
N ILE A 24 2.94 -11.51 -3.41
CA ILE A 24 1.98 -10.52 -3.87
C ILE A 24 0.61 -11.18 -4.01
N LYS A 25 -0.42 -10.53 -3.49
CA LYS A 25 -1.80 -11.00 -3.57
C LYS A 25 -2.71 -9.88 -4.05
N THR A 26 -3.71 -10.25 -4.83
CA THR A 26 -4.79 -9.35 -5.23
C THR A 26 -6.00 -9.53 -4.30
N LYS A 27 -6.83 -8.51 -4.15
CA LYS A 27 -8.09 -8.58 -3.38
C LYS A 27 -7.89 -9.00 -1.92
N SER A 28 -6.76 -8.61 -1.36
CA SER A 28 -6.37 -8.93 0.00
C SER A 28 -7.21 -8.18 1.01
N ASN A 29 -7.76 -8.90 2.00
CA ASN A 29 -8.42 -8.27 3.14
C ASN A 29 -7.36 -7.92 4.18
N ILE A 30 -7.38 -6.68 4.67
CA ILE A 30 -6.47 -6.20 5.72
C ILE A 30 -7.30 -5.55 6.82
N LEU A 31 -6.94 -5.76 8.08
CA LEU A 31 -7.64 -5.15 9.21
C LEU A 31 -7.51 -3.61 9.16
N TYR A 32 -8.58 -2.90 9.47
CA TYR A 32 -8.59 -1.43 9.51
C TYR A 32 -9.06 -0.87 10.86
N GLU A 33 -9.62 -1.70 11.73
CA GLU A 33 -10.05 -1.31 13.07
C GLU A 33 -10.01 -2.52 14.01
N LEU A 34 -9.89 -2.27 15.31
CA LEU A 34 -10.01 -3.26 16.38
C LEU A 34 -11.08 -2.75 17.34
N MET A 35 -12.29 -3.30 17.26
CA MET A 35 -13.39 -2.90 18.14
C MET A 35 -13.38 -3.72 19.43
N LEU A 36 -13.69 -3.06 20.53
CA LEU A 36 -13.98 -3.69 21.81
C LEU A 36 -15.49 -3.89 21.98
N ASN A 37 -15.89 -5.00 22.60
CA ASN A 37 -17.27 -5.22 23.02
C ASN A 37 -17.59 -4.47 24.33
N ASP A 38 -18.83 -4.63 24.83
CA ASP A 38 -19.31 -4.09 26.11
C ASP A 38 -18.56 -4.63 27.34
N LYS A 39 -17.72 -5.66 27.16
CA LYS A 39 -16.83 -6.24 28.17
C LYS A 39 -15.37 -5.82 28.02
N LEU A 40 -15.07 -4.88 27.11
CA LEU A 40 -13.71 -4.42 26.79
C LEU A 40 -12.80 -5.50 26.17
N GLU A 41 -13.39 -6.46 25.47
CA GLU A 41 -12.66 -7.53 24.76
C GLU A 41 -12.65 -7.28 23.26
N ILE A 42 -11.56 -7.67 22.57
CA ILE A 42 -11.45 -7.52 21.12
C ILE A 42 -12.48 -8.43 20.42
N GLN A 43 -13.32 -7.85 19.57
CA GLN A 43 -14.40 -8.57 18.88
C GLN A 43 -13.89 -9.47 17.73
N ILE A 44 -12.69 -9.22 17.22
CA ILE A 44 -12.09 -9.93 16.09
C ILE A 44 -11.52 -11.27 16.55
N LYS A 45 -11.99 -12.36 15.92
CA LYS A 45 -11.55 -13.73 16.22
C LYS A 45 -10.38 -14.21 15.34
N GLU A 46 -10.29 -13.72 14.10
CA GLU A 46 -9.29 -14.17 13.11
C GLU A 46 -8.37 -13.01 12.70
N PHE A 47 -7.20 -12.88 13.33
CA PHE A 47 -6.21 -11.83 13.02
C PHE A 47 -5.34 -12.16 11.81
N LYS A 48 -5.01 -13.44 11.61
CA LYS A 48 -4.10 -13.90 10.54
C LYS A 48 -4.77 -13.99 9.17
N ASN A 49 -6.09 -14.19 9.14
CA ASN A 49 -6.87 -14.37 7.91
C ASN A 49 -8.15 -13.52 7.97
N PRO A 50 -8.02 -12.19 7.99
CA PRO A 50 -9.17 -11.30 8.12
C PRO A 50 -10.13 -11.46 6.93
N LYS A 51 -11.43 -11.31 7.18
CA LYS A 51 -12.49 -11.45 6.18
C LYS A 51 -13.23 -10.14 6.03
N ARG A 52 -13.64 -9.80 4.81
CA ARG A 52 -14.48 -8.63 4.54
C ARG A 52 -15.75 -8.70 5.40
N GLY A 53 -16.10 -7.58 6.04
CA GLY A 53 -17.21 -7.52 6.99
C GLY A 53 -16.82 -7.77 8.45
N ASN A 54 -15.60 -8.25 8.71
CA ASN A 54 -15.04 -8.42 10.05
C ASN A 54 -13.86 -7.46 10.26
N SER A 55 -14.15 -6.15 10.31
CA SER A 55 -13.14 -5.09 10.54
C SER A 55 -11.98 -5.09 9.55
N ALA A 56 -12.22 -5.58 8.34
CA ALA A 56 -11.24 -5.65 7.26
C ALA A 56 -11.76 -5.05 5.96
N PHE A 57 -10.89 -4.28 5.29
CA PHE A 57 -11.14 -3.77 3.95
C PHE A 57 -10.41 -4.61 2.93
N GLN A 58 -11.06 -4.83 1.79
CA GLN A 58 -10.41 -5.41 0.62
C GLN A 58 -9.60 -4.32 -0.08
N THR A 59 -8.34 -4.64 -0.33
CA THR A 59 -7.36 -3.85 -1.08
C THR A 59 -7.14 -4.47 -2.45
N ASP A 60 -6.77 -3.68 -3.44
CA ASP A 60 -6.55 -4.19 -4.79
C ASP A 60 -5.33 -5.10 -4.87
N ILE A 61 -4.17 -4.62 -4.39
CA ILE A 61 -2.94 -5.40 -4.24
C ILE A 61 -2.35 -5.20 -2.85
N CYS A 62 -1.89 -6.29 -2.24
CA CYS A 62 -1.02 -6.25 -1.08
C CYS A 62 0.21 -7.14 -1.28
N ILE A 63 1.36 -6.60 -0.92
CA ILE A 63 2.64 -7.31 -0.84
C ILE A 63 2.87 -7.66 0.62
N TYR A 64 3.07 -8.95 0.88
CA TYR A 64 3.35 -9.51 2.19
C TYR A 64 4.76 -10.03 2.26
N GLU A 65 5.37 -9.92 3.44
CA GLU A 65 6.57 -10.67 3.79
C GLU A 65 6.19 -11.95 4.51
N LEU A 66 6.80 -13.07 4.12
CA LEU A 66 6.61 -14.37 4.76
C LEU A 66 7.61 -14.55 5.91
N ILE A 67 7.11 -14.56 7.14
CA ILE A 67 7.90 -14.75 8.36
C ILE A 67 7.28 -15.88 9.17
N ASN A 68 7.95 -17.04 9.26
CA ASN A 68 7.48 -18.21 10.02
C ASN A 68 6.00 -18.57 9.74
N ASP A 69 5.65 -18.71 8.46
CA ASP A 69 4.28 -18.98 7.97
C ASP A 69 3.24 -17.88 8.26
N ILE A 70 3.68 -16.68 8.67
CA ILE A 70 2.85 -15.49 8.82
C ILE A 70 3.05 -14.57 7.62
N GLU A 71 1.94 -14.15 7.03
CA GLU A 71 1.91 -13.15 5.96
C GLU A 71 1.79 -11.76 6.58
N LEU A 72 2.90 -11.04 6.69
CA LEU A 72 2.93 -9.71 7.26
C LEU A 72 2.73 -8.65 6.16
N PRO A 73 1.66 -7.84 6.18
CA PRO A 73 1.38 -6.89 5.10
C PRO A 73 2.40 -5.74 5.13
N ARG A 74 3.10 -5.49 4.01
CA ARG A 74 4.16 -4.47 3.91
C ARG A 74 3.74 -3.28 3.07
N VAL A 75 3.16 -3.56 1.91
CA VAL A 75 2.79 -2.53 0.94
C VAL A 75 1.40 -2.81 0.40
N VAL A 76 0.52 -1.82 0.42
CA VAL A 76 -0.78 -1.82 -0.24
C VAL A 76 -0.74 -0.87 -1.42
N ILE A 77 -1.33 -1.29 -2.53
CA ILE A 77 -1.45 -0.48 -3.74
C ILE A 77 -2.89 -0.56 -4.21
N GLU A 78 -3.55 0.59 -4.25
CA GLU A 78 -4.90 0.75 -4.78
C GLU A 78 -4.83 1.26 -6.23
N PHE A 79 -5.76 0.81 -7.06
CA PHE A 79 -5.78 1.10 -8.49
C PHE A 79 -6.99 1.93 -8.85
N LYS A 80 -6.76 2.90 -9.73
CA LYS A 80 -7.82 3.70 -10.34
C LYS A 80 -7.56 3.99 -11.80
N THR A 81 -8.64 4.22 -12.51
CA THR A 81 -8.60 4.69 -13.90
C THR A 81 -8.27 6.19 -13.91
N ASP A 82 -9.14 7.01 -13.34
CA ASP A 82 -8.95 8.44 -13.06
C ASP A 82 -9.12 8.68 -11.56
N ILE A 83 -8.69 9.84 -11.06
CA ILE A 83 -8.70 10.19 -9.64
C ILE A 83 -9.50 11.45 -9.39
N THR A 84 -10.56 11.35 -8.60
CA THR A 84 -11.31 12.49 -8.09
C THR A 84 -10.83 12.92 -6.70
N THR A 85 -11.30 14.07 -6.22
CA THR A 85 -11.08 14.48 -4.82
C THR A 85 -11.69 13.48 -3.83
N HIS A 86 -12.87 12.93 -4.16
CA HIS A 86 -13.52 11.92 -3.33
C HIS A 86 -12.67 10.65 -3.21
N ASP A 87 -12.02 10.23 -4.30
CA ASP A 87 -11.11 9.07 -4.25
C ASP A 87 -9.93 9.33 -3.33
N ILE A 88 -9.28 10.50 -3.44
CA ILE A 88 -8.14 10.86 -2.59
C ILE A 88 -8.53 10.83 -1.12
N LEU A 89 -9.64 11.47 -0.75
CA LEU A 89 -10.15 11.47 0.63
C LEU A 89 -10.46 10.05 1.12
N THR A 90 -11.09 9.23 0.28
CA THR A 90 -11.46 7.85 0.61
C THR A 90 -10.22 7.00 0.87
N TYR A 91 -9.24 7.00 -0.04
CA TYR A 91 -8.05 6.17 0.09
C TYR A 91 -7.08 6.70 1.14
N SER A 92 -7.01 8.02 1.37
CA SER A 92 -6.28 8.59 2.50
C SER A 92 -6.89 8.14 3.83
N SER A 93 -8.22 8.17 3.98
CA SER A 93 -8.88 7.67 5.19
C SER A 93 -8.66 6.16 5.40
N LYS A 94 -8.73 5.35 4.34
CA LYS A 94 -8.41 3.91 4.41
C LYS A 94 -6.95 3.67 4.83
N ALA A 95 -6.00 4.38 4.23
CA ALA A 95 -4.59 4.27 4.55
C ALA A 95 -4.34 4.57 6.04
N GLY A 96 -4.92 5.66 6.56
CA GLY A 96 -4.82 6.01 7.98
C GLY A 96 -5.37 4.92 8.89
N LYS A 97 -6.55 4.39 8.58
CA LYS A 97 -7.16 3.28 9.36
C LYS A 97 -6.28 2.02 9.37
N HIS A 98 -5.73 1.62 8.23
CA HIS A 98 -4.80 0.49 8.20
C HIS A 98 -3.52 0.77 8.98
N LYS A 99 -2.96 1.98 8.88
CA LYS A 99 -1.73 2.37 9.61
C LYS A 99 -1.93 2.45 11.12
N ASN A 100 -3.14 2.71 11.60
CA ASN A 100 -3.44 2.61 13.03
C ASN A 100 -3.32 1.16 13.55
N ILE A 101 -3.48 0.16 12.69
CA ILE A 101 -3.29 -1.26 13.04
C ILE A 101 -1.88 -1.74 12.69
N TYR A 102 -1.35 -1.30 11.55
CA TYR A 102 -0.08 -1.69 10.98
C TYR A 102 0.77 -0.42 10.75
N PRO A 103 1.42 0.15 11.78
CA PRO A 103 2.08 1.45 11.70
C PRO A 103 3.27 1.51 10.74
N TYR A 104 3.75 0.35 10.31
CA TYR A 104 4.81 0.18 9.33
C TYR A 104 4.32 0.00 7.89
N LEU A 105 3.02 -0.11 7.67
CA LEU A 105 2.44 -0.37 6.36
C LEU A 105 2.65 0.83 5.43
N ARG A 106 3.12 0.55 4.21
CA ARG A 106 3.16 1.54 3.13
C ARG A 106 1.91 1.43 2.28
N TYR A 107 1.31 2.55 1.93
CA TYR A 107 0.03 2.60 1.24
C TYR A 107 0.10 3.58 0.07
N GLY A 108 -0.12 3.08 -1.14
CA GLY A 108 -0.03 3.86 -2.36
C GLY A 108 -1.27 3.81 -3.23
N LEU A 109 -1.34 4.77 -4.13
CA LEU A 109 -2.41 4.91 -5.11
C LEU A 109 -1.82 5.00 -6.53
N LEU A 110 -2.32 4.17 -7.44
CA LEU A 110 -1.88 4.15 -8.82
C LEU A 110 -3.05 4.49 -9.74
N ALA A 111 -2.88 5.53 -10.55
CA ALA A 111 -3.85 5.99 -11.53
C ALA A 111 -3.38 5.70 -12.96
N SER A 112 -4.23 5.01 -13.73
CA SER A 112 -3.85 4.45 -15.03
C SER A 112 -4.11 5.36 -16.23
N GLU A 113 -5.10 6.26 -16.19
CA GLU A 113 -5.50 7.15 -17.30
C GLU A 113 -5.14 8.63 -17.08
N ILE A 114 -4.35 8.94 -16.04
CA ILE A 114 -3.78 10.27 -15.84
C ILE A 114 -2.27 10.25 -16.05
N ASP A 115 -1.76 11.37 -16.51
CA ASP A 115 -0.41 11.54 -17.03
C ASP A 115 0.47 12.41 -16.10
N ASN A 116 -0.14 13.00 -15.07
CA ASN A 116 0.52 13.66 -13.95
C ASN A 116 -0.31 13.51 -12.66
N ILE A 117 0.35 13.68 -11.50
CA ILE A 117 -0.32 13.73 -10.21
C ILE A 117 -1.15 15.02 -10.14
N PRO A 118 -2.45 14.97 -9.82
CA PRO A 118 -3.29 16.16 -9.80
C PRO A 118 -3.02 16.99 -8.54
N GLY A 119 -3.09 18.33 -8.64
CA GLY A 119 -2.83 19.25 -7.52
C GLY A 119 -3.66 18.94 -6.26
N ARG A 120 -4.91 18.50 -6.45
CA ARG A 120 -5.83 18.05 -5.38
C ARG A 120 -5.25 16.92 -4.50
N PHE A 121 -4.34 16.10 -5.01
CA PHE A 121 -3.67 15.08 -4.21
C PHE A 121 -2.87 15.72 -3.07
N PHE A 122 -2.10 16.76 -3.38
CA PHE A 122 -1.27 17.46 -2.38
C PHE A 122 -2.07 18.28 -1.36
N ILE A 123 -3.33 18.59 -1.69
CA ILE A 123 -4.22 19.36 -0.81
C ILE A 123 -4.99 18.43 0.16
N HIS A 124 -5.42 17.26 -0.32
CA HIS A 124 -6.38 16.41 0.40
C HIS A 124 -5.79 15.09 0.92
N ASN A 125 -4.57 14.75 0.52
CA ASN A 125 -3.90 13.55 1.03
C ASN A 125 -3.29 13.82 2.42
N GLU A 126 -3.51 12.88 3.34
CA GLU A 126 -2.93 12.89 4.69
C GLU A 126 -2.13 11.62 4.98
N HIS A 127 -2.54 10.46 4.43
CA HIS A 127 -1.99 9.16 4.82
C HIS A 127 -1.51 8.28 3.66
N ILE A 128 -1.69 8.67 2.39
CA ILE A 128 -1.11 7.96 1.25
C ILE A 128 0.37 8.31 1.16
N ASP A 129 1.22 7.29 1.07
CA ASP A 129 2.67 7.41 1.06
C ASP A 129 3.25 7.75 -0.30
N PHE A 130 2.67 7.17 -1.35
CA PHE A 130 3.14 7.36 -2.72
C PHE A 130 1.99 7.33 -3.71
N PHE A 131 2.18 8.03 -4.83
CA PHE A 131 1.22 8.09 -5.91
C PHE A 131 1.92 7.91 -7.26
N ILE A 132 1.37 7.09 -8.14
CA ILE A 132 1.89 6.90 -9.51
C ILE A 132 0.82 7.20 -10.55
N ALA A 133 1.14 8.12 -11.46
CA ALA A 133 0.39 8.39 -12.69
C ALA A 133 1.10 7.68 -13.85
N ILE A 134 0.51 6.61 -14.41
CA ILE A 134 1.23 5.72 -15.34
C ILE A 134 0.93 5.97 -16.83
N LYS A 135 -0.03 6.85 -17.18
CA LYS A 135 -0.53 6.94 -18.56
C LYS A 135 0.57 7.16 -19.59
N LYS A 136 1.61 7.92 -19.26
CA LYS A 136 2.75 8.21 -20.17
C LYS A 136 3.64 7.00 -20.42
N TYR A 137 3.68 6.05 -19.48
CA TYR A 137 4.63 4.92 -19.50
C TYR A 137 4.01 3.61 -20.01
N ARG A 138 2.80 3.66 -20.58
CA ARG A 138 2.07 2.45 -21.04
C ARG A 138 2.79 1.63 -22.10
N ASN A 139 3.64 2.28 -22.90
CA ASN A 139 4.39 1.64 -23.98
C ASN A 139 5.86 1.40 -23.61
N GLU A 140 6.25 1.70 -22.36
CA GLU A 140 7.61 1.56 -21.86
C GLU A 140 7.72 0.33 -20.97
N ASP A 141 8.94 -0.20 -20.82
CA ASP A 141 9.19 -1.25 -19.83
C ASP A 141 9.17 -0.66 -18.41
N ILE A 142 8.00 -0.72 -17.77
CA ILE A 142 7.78 -0.25 -16.41
C ILE A 142 8.35 -1.19 -15.33
N SER A 143 8.98 -2.31 -15.71
CA SER A 143 9.47 -3.31 -14.75
C SER A 143 10.51 -2.75 -13.80
N LYS A 144 11.42 -1.90 -14.31
CA LYS A 144 12.43 -1.25 -13.47
C LYS A 144 11.79 -0.30 -12.46
N MET A 145 10.82 0.50 -12.90
CA MET A 145 10.07 1.42 -12.05
C MET A 145 9.33 0.67 -10.92
N ILE A 146 8.60 -0.39 -11.27
CA ILE A 146 7.85 -1.21 -10.31
C ILE A 146 8.80 -1.86 -9.30
N LYS A 147 9.94 -2.38 -9.78
CA LYS A 147 10.96 -2.97 -8.91
C LYS A 147 11.50 -1.94 -7.91
N GLU A 148 11.98 -0.80 -8.40
CA GLU A 148 12.52 0.29 -7.57
C GLU A 148 11.49 0.74 -6.52
N LEU A 149 10.23 0.93 -6.92
CA LEU A 149 9.15 1.30 -6.01
C LEU A 149 8.98 0.25 -4.89
N ILE A 150 8.79 -1.01 -5.26
CA ILE A 150 8.49 -2.08 -4.31
C ILE A 150 9.65 -2.26 -3.32
N GLU A 151 10.90 -2.26 -3.80
CA GLU A 151 12.09 -2.40 -2.96
C GLU A 151 12.17 -1.26 -1.94
N ASN A 152 12.03 0.00 -2.39
CA ASN A 152 12.09 1.17 -1.51
C ASN A 152 10.97 1.13 -0.44
N GLU A 153 9.73 0.86 -0.83
CA GLU A 153 8.61 0.84 0.11
C GLU A 153 8.73 -0.33 1.11
N ILE A 154 9.22 -1.49 0.68
CA ILE A 154 9.52 -2.61 1.58
C ILE A 154 10.61 -2.22 2.60
N GLU A 155 11.68 -1.57 2.18
CA GLU A 155 12.76 -1.17 3.09
C GLU A 155 12.28 -0.15 4.13
N ILE A 156 11.48 0.84 3.71
CA ILE A 156 10.85 1.80 4.62
C ILE A 156 9.94 1.05 5.59
N SER A 157 9.11 0.12 5.10
CA SER A 157 8.21 -0.68 5.93
C SER A 157 8.97 -1.47 7.00
N ARG A 158 10.02 -2.21 6.62
CA ARG A 158 10.88 -2.95 7.57
C ARG A 158 11.53 -2.02 8.59
N THR A 159 11.92 -0.80 8.19
CA THR A 159 12.51 0.17 9.10
C THR A 159 11.49 0.68 10.13
N LEU A 160 10.28 1.04 9.68
CA LEU A 160 9.19 1.48 10.56
C LEU A 160 8.77 0.38 11.55
N GLU A 161 8.75 -0.88 11.11
CA GLU A 161 8.48 -2.03 11.98
C GLU A 161 9.57 -2.17 13.06
N LYS A 162 10.86 -2.08 12.67
CA LYS A 162 11.99 -2.11 13.62
C LYS A 162 11.89 -1.04 14.70
N ILE A 163 11.44 0.15 14.32
CA ILE A 163 11.20 1.26 15.26
C ILE A 163 10.05 0.91 16.22
N HIS A 164 8.92 0.42 15.70
CA HIS A 164 7.72 0.20 16.51
C HIS A 164 7.78 -1.04 17.42
N PHE A 165 8.43 -2.11 16.98
CA PHE A 165 8.34 -3.42 17.67
C PHE A 165 9.67 -3.97 18.19
N TYR A 166 10.81 -3.38 17.78
CA TYR A 166 12.14 -3.93 18.13
C TYR A 166 13.08 -2.87 18.75
N ASP A 167 12.51 -1.80 19.32
CA ASP A 167 13.21 -0.70 20.01
C ASP A 167 14.40 -0.11 19.21
N LYS A 168 14.33 -0.17 17.86
CA LYS A 168 15.37 0.40 17.02
C LYS A 168 15.30 1.91 17.09
N LYS A 169 16.37 2.54 17.59
CA LYS A 169 16.47 3.99 17.78
C LYS A 169 17.26 4.63 16.64
N PHE A 170 16.85 5.85 16.31
CA PHE A 170 17.52 6.74 15.38
C PHE A 170 17.56 8.12 16.04
N ASP A 171 18.63 8.87 15.80
CA ASP A 171 18.84 10.24 16.30
C ASP A 171 18.57 11.31 15.22
N TYR A 172 18.34 10.89 13.96
CA TYR A 172 17.96 11.74 12.85
C TYR A 172 16.73 11.18 12.12
N TYR A 173 15.74 12.03 11.91
CA TYR A 173 14.58 11.75 11.06
C TYR A 173 14.27 12.96 10.19
N ARG A 174 14.11 12.70 8.89
CA ARG A 174 13.63 13.67 7.90
C ARG A 174 12.75 12.93 6.91
N ASN A 175 11.59 13.50 6.61
CA ASN A 175 10.78 13.03 5.49
C ASN A 175 11.29 13.69 4.20
N GLU A 176 11.73 12.89 3.24
CA GLU A 176 12.17 13.34 1.93
C GLU A 176 11.07 13.11 0.89
N ILE A 177 10.61 14.18 0.25
CA ILE A 177 9.59 14.10 -0.80
C ILE A 177 10.29 14.03 -2.15
N VAL A 178 10.12 12.91 -2.84
CA VAL A 178 10.75 12.64 -4.14
C VAL A 178 9.75 12.85 -5.28
N PHE A 179 10.11 13.71 -6.23
CA PHE A 179 9.38 13.88 -7.50
C PHE A 179 10.24 13.35 -8.64
N LYS A 180 9.74 12.35 -9.37
CA LYS A 180 10.45 11.72 -10.50
C LYS A 180 9.54 11.56 -11.70
N ASN A 181 10.08 11.80 -12.88
CA ASN A 181 9.51 11.36 -14.15
C ASN A 181 10.36 10.19 -14.65
N TYR A 182 9.75 9.05 -14.94
CA TYR A 182 10.47 7.88 -15.45
C TYR A 182 10.64 8.06 -16.97
N LYS A 183 11.76 8.63 -17.42
CA LYS A 183 12.09 8.77 -18.84
C LYS A 183 13.03 7.66 -19.30
#